data_AF-A0A9P9CZL1-F1
#
_entry.id   AF-A0A9P9CZL1-F1
#
_cell.length_a   1.000
_cell.length_b   1.000
_cell.length_c   1.000
_cell.angle_alpha   90.00
_cell.angle_beta   90.00
_cell.angle_gamma   90.00
#
_symmetry.space_group_name_H-M   'P 1'
#
loop_
_entity.id
_entity.type
_entity.pdbx_description
1 polymer ?
#
loop_
_entity_poly.entity_id
_entity_poly.type
_entity_poly.pdbx_seq_one_letter_code
_entity_poly.pdbx_strand_id
1 'polypeptide(L)'
;MPSISYTHDIERQAGLGVQTFLQVTENMPDIRDRAGQGCFLCLESHKHGQYATLVPCLRPTKARRVIRRHKIFTDNPKLIYEKMTPWDSACESDNDIYRRLVDTCYQHLGWWKRWLPYYGITEVLEVNFQFAGIVEPDGRYPIQMDPVKPDNVLEECEKIISRHPTGPYFDINDACLDDHHHSDQCRIGMEEWSQPCIRVDAEKAEQRRNRLLFLSLLRDCARDPARANGLHTLEGLAQESCIYDTKGPNQVALPLLHERFQGTVQMRGLHFVLGLQTDRISIELPFRISFAWFGIFAVWLCLFLWRGGGGDWATALALAQVVAASISIVIAYVRQ
;
A
#
# COMPACT_ATOMS: atom_id res chain seq x y z
N MET A 1 -34.77 36.53 47.20
CA MET A 1 -34.99 36.22 45.77
C MET A 1 -33.89 35.28 45.31
N PRO A 2 -34.22 34.25 44.51
CA PRO A 2 -33.48 33.00 44.46
C PRO A 2 -32.43 32.97 43.36
N SER A 3 -31.33 32.27 43.66
CA SER A 3 -30.19 31.95 42.80
C SER A 3 -30.60 30.95 41.72
N ILE A 4 -30.55 31.37 40.45
CA ILE A 4 -30.79 30.49 39.30
C ILE A 4 -29.45 29.87 38.87
N SER A 5 -29.38 28.56 39.09
CA SER A 5 -28.31 27.64 38.73
C SER A 5 -28.09 27.61 37.21
N TYR A 6 -26.95 28.14 36.75
CA TYR A 6 -26.46 28.03 35.37
C TYR A 6 -25.79 26.69 35.07
N THR A 7 -25.72 25.77 36.04
CA THR A 7 -25.00 24.50 35.92
C THR A 7 -25.89 23.33 35.47
N HIS A 8 -27.22 23.49 35.41
CA HIS A 8 -28.12 22.40 35.00
C HIS A 8 -28.43 22.31 33.50
N ASP A 9 -28.12 23.34 32.70
CA ASP A 9 -28.41 23.30 31.25
C ASP A 9 -27.28 22.70 30.41
N ILE A 10 -26.05 22.63 30.93
CA ILE A 10 -24.91 22.02 30.22
C ILE A 10 -24.98 20.49 30.28
N GLU A 11 -25.45 19.91 31.38
CA GLU A 11 -25.56 18.45 31.51
C GLU A 11 -26.72 17.87 30.68
N ARG A 12 -27.81 18.62 30.46
CA ARG A 12 -28.90 18.18 29.57
C ARG A 12 -28.52 18.18 28.09
N GLN A 13 -27.69 19.13 27.64
CA GLN A 13 -27.18 19.12 26.27
C GLN A 13 -26.07 18.09 26.05
N ALA A 14 -25.26 17.78 27.06
CA ALA A 14 -24.30 16.68 27.00
C ALA A 14 -25.00 15.30 26.96
N GLY A 15 -26.09 15.11 27.72
CA GLY A 15 -26.86 13.87 27.72
C GLY A 15 -27.58 13.59 26.39
N LEU A 16 -28.13 14.63 25.75
CA LEU A 16 -28.76 14.53 24.42
C LEU A 16 -27.75 14.34 23.29
N GLY A 17 -26.56 14.97 23.37
CA GLY A 17 -25.48 14.74 22.41
C GLY A 17 -24.92 13.31 22.49
N VAL A 18 -24.72 12.80 23.70
CA VAL A 18 -24.16 11.46 23.92
C VAL A 18 -25.16 10.35 23.58
N GLN A 19 -26.46 10.51 23.88
CA GLN A 19 -27.48 9.53 23.47
C GLN A 19 -27.73 9.52 21.95
N THR A 20 -27.66 10.68 21.28
CA THR A 20 -27.83 10.75 19.82
C THR A 20 -26.60 10.20 19.09
N PHE A 21 -25.39 10.36 19.63
CA PHE A 21 -24.19 9.73 19.08
C PHE A 21 -24.13 8.22 19.35
N LEU A 22 -24.56 7.74 20.52
CA LEU A 22 -24.61 6.30 20.83
C LEU A 22 -25.66 5.55 20.00
N GLN A 23 -26.84 6.14 19.77
CA GLN A 23 -27.88 5.50 18.94
C GLN A 23 -27.57 5.51 17.44
N VAL A 24 -26.69 6.39 16.95
CA VAL A 24 -26.24 6.38 15.54
C VAL A 24 -25.15 5.33 15.31
N THR A 25 -24.39 4.94 16.34
CA THR A 25 -23.41 3.84 16.26
C THR A 25 -24.02 2.44 16.32
N GLU A 26 -25.19 2.23 16.93
CA GLU A 26 -25.79 0.89 17.05
C GLU A 26 -26.48 0.37 15.77
N ASN A 27 -26.72 1.22 14.76
CA ASN A 27 -27.37 0.82 13.50
C ASN A 27 -26.57 1.18 12.24
N MET A 28 -25.28 1.52 12.36
CA MET A 28 -24.41 1.56 11.19
C MET A 28 -23.86 0.15 10.94
N PRO A 29 -24.31 -0.57 9.87
CA PRO A 29 -23.69 -1.83 9.50
C PRO A 29 -22.18 -1.65 9.35
N ASP A 30 -21.41 -2.67 9.78
CA ASP A 30 -19.95 -2.68 9.75
C ASP A 30 -19.46 -2.23 8.36
N ILE A 31 -18.32 -1.54 8.27
CA ILE A 31 -17.69 -1.23 6.98
C ILE A 31 -17.51 -2.52 6.17
N ARG A 32 -17.29 -3.67 6.82
CA ARG A 32 -17.27 -5.00 6.19
C ARG A 32 -18.62 -5.40 5.57
N ASP A 33 -19.72 -5.01 6.18
CA ASP A 33 -21.07 -5.24 5.66
C ASP A 33 -21.43 -4.28 4.53
N ARG A 34 -20.84 -3.08 4.52
CA ARG A 34 -21.03 -2.05 3.48
C ARG A 34 -20.10 -2.19 2.28
N ALA A 35 -18.87 -2.68 2.49
CA ALA A 35 -17.89 -2.81 1.44
C ALA A 35 -18.21 -4.05 0.59
N GLY A 36 -18.67 -3.81 -0.63
CA GLY A 36 -18.77 -4.84 -1.66
C GLY A 36 -17.41 -5.21 -2.28
N GLN A 37 -16.31 -4.67 -1.74
CA GLN A 37 -14.96 -4.80 -2.28
C GLN A 37 -13.88 -4.79 -1.19
N GLY A 38 -12.70 -5.28 -1.51
CA GLY A 38 -11.55 -5.24 -0.61
C GLY A 38 -10.21 -5.51 -1.29
N CYS A 39 -9.16 -5.16 -0.58
CA CYS A 39 -7.77 -5.45 -0.94
C CYS A 39 -7.20 -6.46 0.06
N PHE A 40 -6.40 -7.41 -0.42
CA PHE A 40 -5.69 -8.33 0.47
C PHE A 40 -4.39 -7.71 0.95
N LEU A 41 -4.29 -7.56 2.28
CA LEU A 41 -3.05 -7.28 2.98
C LEU A 41 -2.40 -8.62 3.34
N CYS A 42 -1.27 -8.92 2.72
CA CYS A 42 -0.47 -10.11 3.01
C CYS A 42 0.57 -9.78 4.08
N LEU A 43 0.75 -10.66 5.05
CA LEU A 43 1.65 -10.48 6.18
C LEU A 43 2.36 -11.79 6.50
N GLU A 44 3.55 -11.67 7.09
CA GLU A 44 4.32 -12.80 7.58
C GLU A 44 4.66 -12.60 9.06
N SER A 45 4.45 -13.64 9.87
CA SER A 45 4.76 -13.63 11.30
C SER A 45 5.36 -14.95 11.74
N HIS A 46 6.38 -14.90 12.59
CA HIS A 46 6.98 -16.11 13.17
C HIS A 46 5.97 -17.04 13.87
N LYS A 47 4.86 -16.52 14.39
CA LYS A 47 3.85 -17.32 15.11
C LYS A 47 2.79 -17.93 14.21
N HIS A 48 2.45 -17.26 13.11
CA HIS A 48 1.28 -17.61 12.28
C HIS A 48 1.66 -17.93 10.83
N GLY A 49 2.96 -17.89 10.49
CA GLY A 49 3.43 -18.06 9.12
C GLY A 49 2.95 -16.92 8.21
N GLN A 50 2.68 -17.26 6.95
CA GLN A 50 2.16 -16.36 5.93
C GLN A 50 0.63 -16.39 5.93
N TYR A 51 0.01 -15.21 5.97
CA TYR A 51 -1.44 -15.08 5.94
C TYR A 51 -1.86 -13.79 5.23
N ALA A 52 -3.09 -13.79 4.70
CA ALA A 52 -3.74 -12.62 4.17
C ALA A 52 -4.89 -12.17 5.09
N THR A 53 -5.13 -10.88 5.13
CA THR A 53 -6.32 -10.29 5.73
C THR A 53 -7.01 -9.41 4.68
N LEU A 54 -8.31 -9.60 4.53
CA LEU A 54 -9.12 -8.80 3.63
C LEU A 54 -9.40 -7.44 4.28
N VAL A 55 -8.87 -6.38 3.69
CA VAL A 55 -9.12 -5.00 4.11
C VAL A 55 -10.23 -4.43 3.24
N PRO A 56 -11.41 -4.11 3.80
CA PRO A 56 -12.54 -3.61 3.03
C PRO A 56 -12.21 -2.23 2.43
N CYS A 57 -12.73 -1.95 1.24
CA CYS A 57 -12.63 -0.64 0.59
C CYS A 57 -13.93 -0.30 -0.15
N LEU A 58 -14.21 1.00 -0.32
CA LEU A 58 -15.37 1.47 -1.10
C LEU A 58 -14.86 2.07 -2.42
N ARG A 59 -14.67 1.28 -3.49
CA ARG A 59 -14.13 1.78 -4.77
C ARG A 59 -14.93 1.26 -5.97
N PRO A 60 -16.02 1.93 -6.38
CA PRO A 60 -16.92 1.39 -7.40
C PRO A 60 -16.16 0.90 -8.65
N THR A 61 -16.24 -0.41 -8.94
CA THR A 61 -15.55 -1.07 -10.07
C THR A 61 -16.18 -0.74 -11.42
N LYS A 62 -17.37 -0.11 -11.46
CA LYS A 62 -18.08 0.19 -12.70
C LYS A 62 -18.03 1.68 -13.03
N ALA A 63 -17.55 1.99 -14.24
CA ALA A 63 -17.73 3.30 -14.85
C ALA A 63 -19.23 3.66 -14.89
N ARG A 64 -19.57 4.93 -14.63
CA ARG A 64 -20.96 5.39 -14.64
C ARG A 64 -21.62 5.11 -15.98
N ARG A 65 -22.67 4.29 -15.99
CA ARG A 65 -23.42 4.00 -17.21
C ARG A 65 -24.20 5.24 -17.64
N VAL A 66 -23.96 5.70 -18.87
CA VAL A 66 -24.73 6.81 -19.47
C VAL A 66 -26.05 6.24 -19.96
N ILE A 67 -27.17 6.63 -19.33
CA ILE A 67 -28.52 6.20 -19.74
C ILE A 67 -29.00 7.01 -20.93
N ARG A 68 -28.68 8.31 -20.99
CA ARG A 68 -29.19 9.20 -22.03
C ARG A 68 -28.19 10.32 -22.34
N ARG A 69 -27.96 10.55 -23.64
CA ARG A 69 -27.37 11.79 -24.15
C ARG A 69 -28.50 12.74 -24.54
N HIS A 70 -28.57 13.91 -23.94
CA HIS A 70 -29.43 14.97 -24.45
C HIS A 70 -28.77 15.58 -25.69
N LYS A 71 -29.35 15.33 -26.88
CA LYS A 71 -29.12 16.18 -28.05
C LYS A 71 -29.97 17.43 -27.90
N ILE A 72 -29.43 18.43 -27.21
CA ILE A 72 -29.89 19.81 -27.36
C ILE A 72 -28.74 20.52 -28.07
N PHE A 73 -29.07 21.31 -29.08
CA PHE A 73 -28.16 22.12 -29.91
C PHE A 73 -27.42 23.17 -29.07
N THR A 74 -26.49 22.73 -28.23
CA THR A 74 -25.49 23.57 -27.57
C THR A 74 -24.18 22.79 -27.48
N ASP A 75 -23.05 23.48 -27.59
CA ASP A 75 -21.69 22.94 -27.74
C ASP A 75 -21.18 22.07 -26.56
N ASN A 76 -22.02 21.78 -25.56
CA ASN A 76 -21.70 20.92 -24.41
C ASN A 76 -22.87 19.98 -24.06
N PRO A 77 -22.89 18.73 -24.57
CA PRO A 77 -23.97 17.80 -24.30
C PRO A 77 -23.96 17.37 -22.83
N LYS A 78 -25.08 17.55 -22.13
CA LYS A 78 -25.25 17.14 -20.74
C LYS A 78 -25.53 15.63 -20.68
N LEU A 79 -24.59 14.87 -20.12
CA LEU A 79 -24.70 13.41 -19.92
C LEU A 79 -25.62 13.12 -18.72
N ILE A 80 -26.63 12.27 -18.92
CA ILE A 80 -27.48 11.78 -17.84
C ILE A 80 -27.04 10.35 -17.50
N TYR A 81 -26.52 10.19 -16.29
CA TYR A 81 -26.02 8.92 -15.75
C TYR A 81 -27.13 8.13 -15.05
N GLU A 82 -26.94 6.81 -14.97
CA GLU A 82 -27.79 5.92 -14.18
C GLU A 82 -27.85 6.34 -12.72
N LYS A 83 -29.05 6.32 -12.14
CA LYS A 83 -29.27 6.68 -10.74
C LYS A 83 -28.74 5.53 -9.87
N MET A 84 -27.47 5.66 -9.51
CA MET A 84 -26.80 4.79 -8.55
C MET A 84 -27.45 4.90 -7.17
N THR A 85 -27.39 3.83 -6.38
CA THR A 85 -27.67 3.98 -4.95
C THR A 85 -26.59 4.90 -4.35
N PRO A 86 -26.86 5.69 -3.30
CA PRO A 86 -25.87 6.61 -2.73
C PRO A 86 -24.53 5.92 -2.41
N TRP A 87 -24.58 4.63 -2.12
CA TRP A 87 -23.48 3.75 -1.75
C TRP A 87 -22.58 3.34 -2.93
N ASP A 88 -23.11 3.31 -4.16
CA ASP A 88 -22.32 3.04 -5.37
C ASP A 88 -21.50 4.27 -5.84
N SER A 89 -21.74 5.43 -5.24
CA SER A 89 -21.09 6.70 -5.62
C SER A 89 -20.00 7.18 -4.66
N ALA A 90 -19.87 6.53 -3.50
CA ALA A 90 -18.81 6.82 -2.53
C ALA A 90 -17.51 6.12 -2.96
N CYS A 91 -16.73 6.76 -3.82
CA CYS A 91 -15.34 6.37 -4.04
C CYS A 91 -14.51 6.86 -2.85
N GLU A 92 -13.98 5.92 -2.09
CA GLU A 92 -12.98 6.18 -1.07
C GLU A 92 -11.68 6.66 -1.73
N SER A 93 -10.95 7.54 -1.05
CA SER A 93 -9.66 8.00 -1.54
C SER A 93 -8.59 6.91 -1.34
N ASP A 94 -7.60 6.85 -2.24
CA ASP A 94 -6.46 5.92 -2.07
C ASP A 94 -5.78 6.14 -0.71
N ASN A 95 -5.69 7.39 -0.23
CA ASN A 95 -5.19 7.71 1.10
C ASN A 95 -5.95 6.98 2.23
N ASP A 96 -7.27 6.93 2.19
CA ASP A 96 -8.04 6.29 3.26
C ASP A 96 -7.88 4.76 3.22
N ILE A 97 -7.77 4.18 2.02
CA ILE A 97 -7.45 2.75 1.85
C ILE A 97 -6.07 2.45 2.41
N TYR A 98 -5.05 3.25 2.09
CA TYR A 98 -3.71 3.09 2.65
C TYR A 98 -3.68 3.25 4.17
N ARG A 99 -4.39 4.24 4.74
CA ARG A 99 -4.51 4.35 6.21
C ARG A 99 -5.06 3.07 6.82
N ARG A 100 -6.12 2.52 6.24
CA ARG A 100 -6.73 1.28 6.73
C ARG A 100 -5.77 0.10 6.61
N LEU A 101 -5.07 -0.04 5.49
CA LEU A 101 -4.04 -1.08 5.30
C LEU A 101 -2.94 -0.98 6.37
N VAL A 102 -2.44 0.23 6.63
CA VAL A 102 -1.40 0.49 7.64
C VAL A 102 -1.91 0.18 9.05
N ASP A 103 -3.11 0.64 9.39
CA ASP A 103 -3.72 0.38 10.70
C ASP A 103 -3.93 -1.12 10.91
N THR A 104 -4.46 -1.85 9.90
CA THR A 104 -4.59 -3.31 9.96
C THR A 104 -3.24 -4.00 10.09
N CYS A 105 -2.21 -3.55 9.36
CA CYS A 105 -0.85 -4.08 9.49
C CYS A 105 -0.33 -3.98 10.93
N TYR A 106 -0.48 -2.83 11.59
CA TYR A 106 -0.06 -2.67 12.99
C TYR A 106 -0.93 -3.46 13.96
N GLN A 107 -2.23 -3.57 13.73
CA GLN A 107 -3.11 -4.42 14.54
C GLN A 107 -2.64 -5.88 14.57
N HIS A 108 -2.26 -6.42 13.42
CA HIS A 108 -1.82 -7.81 13.29
C HIS A 108 -0.39 -8.06 13.76
N LEU A 109 0.55 -7.14 13.50
CA LEU A 109 1.97 -7.33 13.82
C LEU A 109 2.42 -6.71 15.14
N GLY A 110 1.53 -5.98 15.83
CA GLY A 110 1.72 -5.43 17.16
C GLY A 110 1.52 -3.91 17.21
N TRP A 111 0.37 -3.47 17.73
CA TRP A 111 -0.05 -2.06 17.74
C TRP A 111 0.98 -1.11 18.40
N TRP A 112 1.64 -1.59 19.45
CA TRP A 112 2.65 -0.81 20.19
C TRP A 112 3.87 -0.44 19.33
N LYS A 113 4.18 -1.22 18.28
CA LYS A 113 5.31 -0.97 17.38
C LYS A 113 5.18 0.34 16.60
N ARG A 114 3.96 0.85 16.44
CA ARG A 114 3.69 2.15 15.80
C ARG A 114 4.35 3.32 16.53
N TRP A 115 4.60 3.18 17.82
CA TRP A 115 5.16 4.23 18.68
C TRP A 115 6.68 4.13 18.85
N LEU A 116 7.30 3.10 18.28
CA LEU A 116 8.74 2.94 18.32
C LEU A 116 9.41 3.89 17.30
N PRO A 117 10.39 4.71 17.72
CA PRO A 117 11.14 5.56 16.80
C PRO A 117 11.76 4.74 15.67
N TYR A 118 11.60 5.20 14.43
CA TYR A 118 12.12 4.58 13.22
C TYR A 118 11.68 3.13 12.96
N TYR A 119 10.77 2.57 13.75
CA TYR A 119 10.18 1.28 13.44
C TYR A 119 8.90 1.50 12.64
N GLY A 120 8.79 0.84 11.49
CA GLY A 120 7.60 0.96 10.66
C GLY A 120 7.73 0.17 9.38
N ILE A 121 6.97 0.56 8.37
CA ILE A 121 6.96 -0.13 7.07
C ILE A 121 8.29 0.12 6.38
N THR A 122 9.05 -0.95 6.15
CA THR A 122 10.34 -0.93 5.46
C THR A 122 10.17 -1.19 3.97
N GLU A 123 9.21 -2.05 3.63
CA GLU A 123 8.98 -2.50 2.26
C GLU A 123 7.50 -2.81 2.04
N VAL A 124 7.03 -2.57 0.82
CA VAL A 124 5.71 -2.98 0.34
C VAL A 124 5.90 -3.63 -1.01
N LEU A 125 5.49 -4.89 -1.11
CA LEU A 125 5.66 -5.71 -2.31
C LEU A 125 4.30 -6.10 -2.88
N GLU A 126 4.16 -6.04 -4.19
CA GLU A 126 3.09 -6.76 -4.87
C GLU A 126 3.41 -8.25 -4.84
N VAL A 127 2.45 -9.06 -4.39
CA VAL A 127 2.62 -10.50 -4.27
C VAL A 127 1.48 -11.22 -4.94
N ASN A 128 1.81 -12.36 -5.54
CA ASN A 128 0.82 -13.36 -5.85
C ASN A 128 0.68 -14.31 -4.66
N PHE A 129 -0.51 -14.79 -4.37
CA PHE A 129 -0.70 -15.76 -3.32
C PHE A 129 -1.82 -16.74 -3.64
N GLN A 130 -1.80 -17.88 -2.97
CA GLN A 130 -2.88 -18.87 -2.98
C GLN A 130 -3.30 -19.16 -1.55
N PHE A 131 -4.60 -19.30 -1.33
CA PHE A 131 -5.10 -19.74 -0.03
C PHE A 131 -4.69 -21.18 0.24
N ALA A 132 -4.07 -21.43 1.39
CA ALA A 132 -3.52 -22.73 1.75
C ALA A 132 -3.64 -22.97 3.24
N GLY A 133 -4.66 -23.73 3.67
CA GLY A 133 -4.83 -24.10 5.08
C GLY A 133 -6.27 -24.08 5.53
N ILE A 134 -6.47 -23.97 6.85
CA ILE A 134 -7.79 -23.87 7.48
C ILE A 134 -7.99 -22.43 7.94
N VAL A 135 -9.10 -21.82 7.55
CA VAL A 135 -9.41 -20.45 8.01
C VAL A 135 -9.89 -20.48 9.46
N GLU A 136 -9.16 -19.78 10.31
CA GLU A 136 -9.51 -19.59 11.71
C GLU A 136 -10.51 -18.42 11.90
N PRO A 137 -11.25 -18.39 13.02
CA PRO A 137 -12.21 -17.31 13.31
C PRO A 137 -11.62 -15.92 13.44
N ASP A 138 -10.30 -15.79 13.49
CA ASP A 138 -9.58 -14.53 13.64
C ASP A 138 -9.55 -13.67 12.37
N GLY A 139 -10.15 -14.16 11.28
CA GLY A 139 -10.24 -13.46 10.00
C GLY A 139 -8.92 -13.46 9.22
N ARG A 140 -7.98 -14.35 9.57
CA ARG A 140 -6.75 -14.57 8.82
C ARG A 140 -6.93 -15.74 7.89
N TYR A 141 -6.57 -15.52 6.64
CA TYR A 141 -6.53 -16.56 5.63
C TYR A 141 -5.10 -17.07 5.52
N PRO A 142 -4.82 -18.34 5.84
CA PRO A 142 -3.50 -18.91 5.58
C PRO A 142 -3.21 -18.89 4.09
N ILE A 143 -2.02 -18.43 3.69
CA ILE A 143 -1.63 -18.33 2.28
C ILE A 143 -0.24 -18.90 2.05
N GLN A 144 0.02 -19.25 0.80
CA GLN A 144 1.36 -19.32 0.24
C GLN A 144 1.53 -18.13 -0.68
N MET A 145 2.48 -17.23 -0.38
CA MET A 145 2.73 -16.04 -1.18
C MET A 145 4.10 -16.06 -1.87
N ASP A 146 4.12 -15.59 -3.10
CA ASP A 146 5.29 -15.44 -3.96
C ASP A 146 5.41 -13.96 -4.39
N PRO A 147 6.49 -13.27 -3.99
CA PRO A 147 6.73 -11.90 -4.43
C PRO A 147 6.85 -11.79 -5.94
N VAL A 148 6.23 -10.75 -6.49
CA VAL A 148 6.36 -10.44 -7.91
C VAL A 148 7.77 -9.93 -8.16
N LYS A 149 8.51 -10.64 -9.01
CA LYS A 149 9.87 -10.25 -9.41
C LYS A 149 9.79 -9.20 -10.53
N PRO A 150 10.25 -7.96 -10.32
CA PRO A 150 10.18 -6.91 -11.34
C PRO A 150 10.90 -7.31 -12.63
N ASP A 151 12.03 -8.03 -12.52
CA ASP A 151 12.82 -8.49 -13.66
C ASP A 151 12.02 -9.42 -14.58
N ASN A 152 11.26 -10.35 -14.02
CA ASN A 152 10.43 -11.26 -14.79
C ASN A 152 9.32 -10.50 -15.53
N VAL A 153 8.72 -9.50 -14.87
CA VAL A 153 7.67 -8.66 -15.48
C VAL A 153 8.27 -7.80 -16.59
N LEU A 154 9.48 -7.28 -16.40
CA LEU A 154 10.19 -6.51 -17.41
C LEU A 154 10.49 -7.36 -18.64
N GLU A 155 11.02 -8.57 -18.46
CA GLU A 155 11.29 -9.52 -19.55
C GLU A 155 10.01 -9.86 -20.33
N GLU A 156 8.90 -10.10 -19.63
CA GLU A 156 7.59 -10.33 -20.27
C GLU A 156 7.14 -9.12 -21.09
N CYS A 157 7.27 -7.90 -20.54
CA CYS A 157 6.92 -6.68 -21.25
C CYS A 157 7.80 -6.47 -22.49
N GLU A 158 9.12 -6.66 -22.38
CA GLU A 158 10.05 -6.56 -23.51
C GLU A 158 9.74 -7.58 -24.60
N LYS A 159 9.38 -8.80 -24.22
CA LYS A 159 8.94 -9.83 -25.17
C LYS A 159 7.67 -9.41 -25.92
N ILE A 160 6.69 -8.82 -25.24
CA ILE A 160 5.46 -8.32 -25.89
C ILE A 160 5.79 -7.15 -26.83
N ILE A 161 6.59 -6.19 -26.37
CA ILE A 161 7.00 -5.03 -27.16
C ILE A 161 7.79 -5.45 -28.40
N SER A 162 8.71 -6.43 -28.28
CA SER A 162 9.53 -6.91 -29.40
C SER A 162 8.74 -7.60 -30.51
N ARG A 163 7.55 -8.12 -30.20
CA ARG A 163 6.63 -8.70 -31.19
C ARG A 163 5.93 -7.63 -32.02
N HIS A 164 5.92 -6.38 -31.55
CA HIS A 164 5.35 -5.27 -32.29
C HIS A 164 6.30 -4.86 -33.44
N PRO A 165 5.85 -4.92 -34.70
CA PRO A 165 6.70 -4.58 -35.83
C PRO A 165 7.04 -3.08 -35.83
N THR A 166 8.34 -2.77 -35.85
CA THR A 166 8.89 -1.38 -35.80
C THR A 166 9.87 -1.08 -36.94
N GLY A 167 9.81 -1.86 -38.03
CA GLY A 167 10.75 -1.73 -39.15
C GLY A 167 10.53 -0.47 -40.02
N PRO A 168 11.58 0.07 -40.66
CA PRO A 168 11.49 1.30 -41.48
C PRO A 168 10.65 1.15 -42.76
N TYR A 169 10.23 -0.06 -43.10
CA TYR A 169 9.32 -0.38 -44.22
C TYR A 169 7.91 -0.78 -43.76
N PHE A 170 7.64 -0.76 -42.44
CA PHE A 170 6.30 -0.86 -41.92
C PHE A 170 5.67 0.53 -41.97
N ASP A 171 4.74 0.74 -42.89
CA ASP A 171 3.98 1.98 -42.93
C ASP A 171 3.06 2.02 -41.71
N ILE A 172 3.49 2.74 -40.69
CA ILE A 172 2.72 3.03 -39.47
C ILE A 172 1.37 3.67 -39.84
N ASN A 173 1.24 4.23 -41.05
CA ASN A 173 0.02 4.85 -41.53
C ASN A 173 -1.06 3.86 -42.03
N ASP A 174 -0.76 2.57 -42.17
CA ASP A 174 -1.75 1.51 -42.51
C ASP A 174 -1.87 0.42 -41.42
N ALA A 175 -1.04 0.51 -40.37
CA ALA A 175 -1.03 -0.41 -39.24
C ALA A 175 -1.82 0.17 -38.06
N CYS A 176 -3.08 -0.26 -37.98
CA CYS A 176 -4.01 -0.01 -36.89
C CYS A 176 -3.98 1.42 -36.33
N LEU A 177 -4.48 2.44 -37.02
CA LEU A 177 -4.33 3.86 -36.64
C LEU A 177 -5.02 4.24 -35.30
N ASP A 178 -6.14 3.61 -34.97
CA ASP A 178 -6.96 3.88 -33.77
C ASP A 178 -7.73 2.62 -33.31
N ASP A 179 -8.62 2.71 -32.31
CA ASP A 179 -9.45 1.58 -31.85
C ASP A 179 -10.42 1.06 -32.94
N HIS A 180 -10.53 1.72 -34.09
CA HIS A 180 -11.58 1.50 -35.09
C HIS A 180 -11.03 1.10 -36.46
N HIS A 181 -9.77 1.38 -36.74
CA HIS A 181 -9.08 1.00 -37.96
C HIS A 181 -8.02 -0.03 -37.59
N HIS A 182 -8.23 -1.29 -38.00
CA HIS A 182 -7.29 -2.39 -37.83
C HIS A 182 -6.95 -2.98 -39.19
N SER A 183 -5.70 -3.40 -39.39
CA SER A 183 -5.32 -4.14 -40.61
C SER A 183 -6.03 -5.50 -40.66
N ASP A 184 -6.21 -6.07 -41.85
CA ASP A 184 -6.87 -7.38 -42.00
C ASP A 184 -6.15 -8.49 -41.22
N GLN A 185 -4.81 -8.43 -41.11
CA GLN A 185 -4.05 -9.36 -40.27
C GLN A 185 -4.34 -9.18 -38.78
N CYS A 186 -4.48 -7.93 -38.30
CA CYS A 186 -4.89 -7.67 -36.92
C CYS A 186 -6.32 -8.14 -36.68
N ARG A 187 -7.23 -7.91 -37.63
CA ARG A 187 -8.62 -8.40 -37.55
C ARG A 187 -8.70 -9.92 -37.51
N ILE A 188 -7.91 -10.64 -38.31
CA ILE A 188 -7.86 -12.10 -38.27
C ILE A 188 -7.36 -12.57 -36.90
N GLY A 189 -6.30 -11.98 -36.35
CA GLY A 189 -5.85 -12.28 -34.99
C GLY A 189 -6.89 -12.00 -33.91
N MET A 190 -7.64 -10.89 -34.05
CA MET A 190 -8.73 -10.53 -33.13
C MET A 190 -9.95 -11.44 -33.25
N GLU A 191 -10.37 -11.78 -34.47
CA GLU A 191 -11.59 -12.55 -34.75
C GLU A 191 -11.37 -14.07 -34.56
N GLU A 192 -10.27 -14.61 -35.05
CA GLU A 192 -10.02 -16.06 -35.06
C GLU A 192 -9.38 -16.55 -33.74
N TRP A 193 -8.60 -15.71 -33.07
CA TRP A 193 -7.84 -16.10 -31.86
C TRP A 193 -8.33 -15.37 -30.59
N SER A 194 -9.32 -14.47 -30.73
CA SER A 194 -9.81 -13.61 -29.64
C SER A 194 -8.68 -12.82 -28.95
N GLN A 195 -7.60 -12.52 -29.67
CA GLN A 195 -6.47 -11.79 -29.12
C GLN A 195 -6.69 -10.28 -29.24
N PRO A 196 -6.30 -9.48 -28.23
CA PRO A 196 -6.28 -8.04 -28.37
C PRO A 196 -5.38 -7.62 -29.52
N CYS A 197 -5.60 -6.41 -30.05
CA CYS A 197 -4.73 -5.83 -31.06
C CYS A 197 -3.28 -5.79 -30.54
N ILE A 198 -2.33 -6.27 -31.34
CA ILE A 198 -0.92 -6.36 -30.95
C ILE A 198 -0.31 -5.00 -30.59
N ARG A 199 -0.80 -3.91 -31.19
CA ARG A 199 -0.43 -2.53 -30.82
C ARG A 199 -0.92 -2.20 -29.42
N VAL A 200 -2.17 -2.51 -29.10
CA VAL A 200 -2.77 -2.28 -27.78
C VAL A 200 -2.03 -3.07 -26.71
N ASP A 201 -1.61 -4.30 -27.01
CA ASP A 201 -0.80 -5.10 -26.09
C ASP A 201 0.61 -4.53 -25.89
N ALA A 202 1.25 -4.05 -26.95
CA ALA A 202 2.54 -3.38 -26.88
C ALA A 202 2.48 -2.09 -26.07
N GLU A 203 1.45 -1.25 -26.29
CA GLU A 203 1.21 -0.02 -25.53
C GLU A 203 0.97 -0.31 -24.04
N LYS A 204 0.16 -1.33 -23.72
CA LYS A 204 -0.07 -1.76 -22.33
C LYS A 204 1.22 -2.28 -21.69
N ALA A 205 2.02 -3.05 -22.42
CA ALA A 205 3.31 -3.55 -21.94
C ALA A 205 4.30 -2.40 -21.70
N GLU A 206 4.32 -1.39 -22.57
CA GLU A 206 5.14 -0.20 -22.40
C GLU A 206 4.71 0.64 -21.19
N GLN A 207 3.40 0.85 -21.01
CA GLN A 207 2.87 1.51 -19.82
C GLN A 207 3.24 0.74 -18.54
N ARG A 208 3.10 -0.59 -18.54
CA ARG A 208 3.47 -1.43 -17.40
C ARG A 208 4.96 -1.36 -17.11
N ARG A 209 5.81 -1.45 -18.13
CA ARG A 209 7.26 -1.25 -18.02
C ARG A 209 7.61 0.09 -17.37
N ASN A 210 6.93 1.17 -17.76
CA ASN A 210 7.15 2.49 -17.16
C ASN A 210 6.70 2.55 -15.70
N ARG A 211 5.61 1.86 -15.33
CA ARG A 211 5.14 1.78 -13.93
C ARG A 211 6.12 1.06 -13.01
N LEU A 212 6.88 0.07 -13.51
CA LEU A 212 7.91 -0.63 -12.73
C LEU A 212 9.00 0.29 -12.17
N LEU A 213 9.26 1.44 -12.82
CA LEU A 213 10.22 2.43 -12.33
C LEU A 213 9.78 3.10 -11.01
N PHE A 214 8.50 2.96 -10.66
CA PHE A 214 7.87 3.66 -9.55
C PHE A 214 7.44 2.72 -8.42
N LEU A 215 7.95 1.48 -8.36
CA LEU A 215 7.57 0.51 -7.31
C LEU A 215 7.80 1.04 -5.88
N SER A 216 8.80 1.91 -5.68
CA SER A 216 9.03 2.55 -4.38
C SER A 216 7.85 3.41 -3.91
N LEU A 217 6.95 3.84 -4.80
CA LEU A 217 5.75 4.59 -4.44
C LEU A 217 4.82 3.79 -3.52
N LEU A 218 4.76 2.46 -3.62
CA LEU A 218 3.95 1.63 -2.72
C LEU A 218 4.40 1.79 -1.27
N ARG A 219 5.71 1.67 -1.03
CA ARG A 219 6.33 1.87 0.29
C ARG A 219 6.12 3.30 0.78
N ASP A 220 6.32 4.28 -0.10
CA ASP A 220 6.17 5.69 0.23
C ASP A 220 4.73 6.05 0.62
N CYS A 221 3.73 5.53 -0.11
CA CYS A 221 2.30 5.68 0.22
C CYS A 221 1.93 4.97 1.52
N ALA A 222 2.52 3.80 1.80
CA ALA A 222 2.25 3.12 3.06
C ALA A 222 2.88 3.84 4.26
N ARG A 223 4.03 4.51 4.07
CA ARG A 223 4.64 5.35 5.13
C ARG A 223 3.91 6.67 5.34
N ASP A 224 3.42 7.27 4.26
CA ASP A 224 2.62 8.49 4.27
C ASP A 224 1.40 8.35 3.36
N PRO A 225 0.26 7.85 3.91
CA PRO A 225 -0.96 7.63 3.14
C PRO A 225 -1.47 8.86 2.39
N ALA A 226 -1.17 10.07 2.87
CA ALA A 226 -1.62 11.29 2.20
C ALA A 226 -1.03 11.43 0.77
N ARG A 227 0.14 10.83 0.51
CA ARG A 227 0.78 10.84 -0.81
C ARG A 227 0.08 9.94 -1.83
N ALA A 228 -0.77 9.01 -1.40
CA ALA A 228 -1.39 8.03 -2.29
C ALA A 228 -2.39 8.65 -3.28
N ASN A 229 -2.99 9.78 -2.94
CA ASN A 229 -4.03 10.40 -3.74
C ASN A 229 -3.51 10.81 -5.12
N GLY A 230 -4.16 10.31 -6.18
CA GLY A 230 -3.81 10.61 -7.57
C GLY A 230 -2.60 9.84 -8.12
N LEU A 231 -1.99 8.95 -7.34
CA LEU A 231 -0.92 8.08 -7.82
C LEU A 231 -1.41 6.74 -8.36
N HIS A 232 -2.67 6.37 -8.09
CA HIS A 232 -3.32 5.16 -8.61
C HIS A 232 -2.52 3.87 -8.32
N THR A 233 -1.75 3.83 -7.24
CA THR A 233 -0.83 2.71 -6.94
C THR A 233 -1.56 1.40 -6.63
N LEU A 234 -2.83 1.48 -6.19
CA LEU A 234 -3.68 0.30 -5.95
C LEU A 234 -4.23 -0.35 -7.23
N GLU A 235 -4.06 0.30 -8.39
CA GLU A 235 -4.38 -0.29 -9.70
C GLU A 235 -3.32 -1.29 -10.18
N GLY A 236 -2.23 -1.43 -9.41
CA GLY A 236 -1.09 -2.29 -9.72
C GLY A 236 -0.01 -1.56 -10.52
N LEU A 237 1.22 -1.66 -10.03
CA LEU A 237 2.43 -1.13 -10.67
C LEU A 237 3.18 -2.23 -11.42
N ALA A 238 3.45 -3.37 -10.77
CA ALA A 238 4.03 -4.54 -11.41
C ALA A 238 2.96 -5.50 -11.94
N GLN A 239 1.76 -5.46 -11.39
CA GLN A 239 0.62 -6.30 -11.80
C GLN A 239 -0.62 -5.44 -12.10
N GLU A 240 -1.78 -6.09 -12.26
CA GLU A 240 -3.08 -5.39 -12.27
C GLU A 240 -3.62 -5.21 -10.84
N SER A 241 -4.75 -4.52 -10.75
CA SER A 241 -5.40 -4.14 -9.50
C SER A 241 -5.49 -5.26 -8.47
N CYS A 242 -5.10 -4.94 -7.24
CA CYS A 242 -5.25 -5.80 -6.07
C CYS A 242 -6.59 -5.60 -5.34
N ILE A 243 -7.52 -4.86 -5.95
CA ILE A 243 -8.87 -4.62 -5.44
C ILE A 243 -9.83 -5.64 -6.06
N TYR A 244 -10.55 -6.35 -5.20
CA TYR A 244 -11.50 -7.38 -5.59
C TYR A 244 -12.91 -6.99 -5.19
N ASP A 245 -13.87 -7.39 -6.02
CA ASP A 245 -15.27 -7.42 -5.62
C ASP A 245 -15.49 -8.60 -4.66
N THR A 246 -16.02 -8.34 -3.48
CA THR A 246 -16.34 -9.33 -2.45
C THR A 246 -17.83 -9.67 -2.44
N LYS A 247 -18.65 -8.88 -3.16
CA LYS A 247 -20.09 -9.09 -3.34
C LYS A 247 -20.47 -8.90 -4.81
N GLY A 248 -21.46 -9.67 -5.27
CA GLY A 248 -22.04 -9.51 -6.61
C GLY A 248 -21.59 -10.58 -7.61
N PRO A 249 -21.90 -10.41 -8.91
CA PRO A 249 -21.72 -11.47 -9.91
C PRO A 249 -20.25 -11.81 -10.20
N ASN A 250 -19.32 -10.90 -9.91
CA ASN A 250 -17.88 -11.07 -10.12
C ASN A 250 -17.12 -11.27 -8.81
N GLN A 251 -17.81 -11.71 -7.74
CA GLN A 251 -17.18 -11.82 -6.42
C GLN A 251 -16.05 -12.86 -6.41
N VAL A 252 -14.97 -12.55 -5.70
CA VAL A 252 -13.93 -13.55 -5.44
C VAL A 252 -14.44 -14.63 -4.49
N ALA A 253 -14.08 -15.88 -4.78
CA ALA A 253 -14.34 -17.00 -3.89
C ALA A 253 -13.41 -16.89 -2.67
N LEU A 254 -13.99 -16.54 -1.51
CA LEU A 254 -13.29 -16.55 -0.24
C LEU A 254 -13.41 -17.95 0.40
N PRO A 255 -12.36 -18.44 1.07
CA PRO A 255 -12.45 -19.69 1.79
C PRO A 255 -13.45 -19.61 2.95
N LEU A 256 -14.19 -20.69 3.17
CA LEU A 256 -15.16 -20.78 4.26
C LEU A 256 -14.48 -21.08 5.60
N LEU A 257 -15.11 -20.62 6.68
CA LEU A 257 -14.60 -20.76 8.03
C LEU A 257 -14.53 -22.24 8.45
N HIS A 258 -13.44 -22.66 9.10
CA HIS A 258 -13.16 -24.03 9.52
C HIS A 258 -13.08 -25.08 8.39
N GLU A 259 -13.12 -24.66 7.13
CA GLU A 259 -12.90 -25.56 6.00
C GLU A 259 -11.44 -25.52 5.56
N ARG A 260 -10.88 -26.70 5.26
CA ARG A 260 -9.56 -26.78 4.66
C ARG A 260 -9.68 -26.38 3.20
N PHE A 261 -9.03 -25.29 2.85
CA PHE A 261 -9.02 -24.76 1.49
C PHE A 261 -7.62 -24.87 0.90
N GLN A 262 -7.57 -25.40 -0.31
CA GLN A 262 -6.38 -25.40 -1.14
C GLN A 262 -6.77 -24.75 -2.46
N GLY A 263 -6.57 -23.44 -2.52
CA GLY A 263 -6.92 -22.64 -3.69
C GLY A 263 -5.99 -22.94 -4.84
N THR A 264 -6.55 -23.26 -6.02
CA THR A 264 -5.79 -23.33 -7.27
C THR A 264 -5.69 -21.97 -7.97
N VAL A 265 -6.53 -21.02 -7.57
CA VAL A 265 -6.59 -19.68 -8.14
C VAL A 265 -5.57 -18.79 -7.45
N GLN A 266 -4.67 -18.22 -8.26
CA GLN A 266 -3.70 -17.24 -7.80
C GLN A 266 -4.39 -15.89 -7.63
N MET A 267 -4.28 -15.32 -6.44
CA MET A 267 -4.75 -13.98 -6.11
C MET A 267 -3.56 -13.04 -5.98
N ARG A 268 -3.83 -11.74 -6.05
CA ARG A 268 -2.86 -10.65 -5.90
C ARG A 268 -3.12 -9.91 -4.61
N GLY A 269 -2.07 -9.47 -3.93
CA GLY A 269 -2.17 -8.69 -2.71
C GLY A 269 -0.95 -7.80 -2.51
N LEU A 270 -0.99 -7.02 -1.44
CA LEU A 270 0.13 -6.20 -1.00
C LEU A 270 0.74 -6.80 0.25
N HIS A 271 2.02 -7.17 0.18
CA HIS A 271 2.78 -7.63 1.34
C HIS A 271 3.45 -6.45 2.03
N PHE A 272 3.09 -6.21 3.29
CA PHE A 272 3.69 -5.15 4.10
C PHE A 272 4.74 -5.75 5.04
N VAL A 273 5.98 -5.25 4.94
CA VAL A 273 7.08 -5.65 5.81
C VAL A 273 7.33 -4.56 6.84
N LEU A 274 7.25 -4.93 8.13
CA LEU A 274 7.61 -4.05 9.24
C LEU A 274 9.03 -4.32 9.73
N GLY A 275 9.78 -3.26 9.98
CA GLY A 275 11.12 -3.34 10.53
C GLY A 275 11.69 -1.98 10.90
N LEU A 276 13.00 -1.95 11.15
CA LEU A 276 13.73 -0.71 11.39
C LEU A 276 13.98 0.02 10.07
N GLN A 277 13.51 1.26 9.95
CA GLN A 277 13.64 2.12 8.78
C GLN A 277 15.05 2.73 8.73
N THR A 278 16.04 1.91 8.36
CA THR A 278 17.46 2.29 8.29
C THR A 278 17.72 3.45 7.34
N ASP A 279 16.93 3.57 6.27
CA ASP A 279 16.99 4.68 5.33
C ASP A 279 16.61 6.01 6.02
N ARG A 280 15.52 6.03 6.79
CA ARG A 280 15.16 7.22 7.58
C ARG A 280 16.15 7.52 8.68
N ILE A 281 16.67 6.49 9.37
CA ILE A 281 17.73 6.66 10.37
C ILE A 281 18.92 7.36 9.74
N SER A 282 19.36 6.94 8.55
CA SER A 282 20.53 7.51 7.88
C SER A 282 20.34 8.97 7.44
N ILE A 283 19.11 9.37 7.12
CA ILE A 283 18.77 10.72 6.62
C ILE A 283 18.42 11.66 7.78
N GLU A 284 17.66 11.19 8.75
CA GLU A 284 17.08 12.00 9.82
C GLU A 284 17.94 12.06 11.07
N LEU A 285 18.81 11.06 11.35
CA LEU A 285 19.75 11.25 12.44
C LEU A 285 20.70 12.38 12.07
N PRO A 286 20.72 13.48 12.85
CA PRO A 286 21.72 14.50 12.67
C PRO A 286 23.07 13.82 12.82
N PHE A 287 23.98 14.06 11.88
CA PHE A 287 25.37 13.60 11.94
C PHE A 287 25.99 13.77 13.34
N ARG A 288 25.60 14.85 14.04
CA ARG A 288 25.98 15.17 15.42
C ARG A 288 25.56 14.13 16.47
N ILE A 289 24.36 13.56 16.36
CA ILE A 289 23.86 12.53 17.28
C ILE A 289 24.61 11.22 17.02
N SER A 290 24.82 10.85 15.75
CA SER A 290 25.64 9.69 15.39
C SER A 290 27.09 9.84 15.86
N PHE A 291 27.67 11.04 15.76
CA PHE A 291 29.01 11.33 16.29
C PHE A 291 29.08 11.28 17.82
N ALA A 292 28.04 11.75 18.51
CA ALA A 292 27.96 11.67 19.96
C ALA A 292 27.87 10.21 20.44
N TRP A 293 27.05 9.37 19.78
CA TRP A 293 26.97 7.94 20.07
C TRP A 293 28.29 7.22 19.76
N PHE A 294 28.95 7.56 18.66
CA PHE A 294 30.27 7.02 18.33
C PHE A 294 31.32 7.43 19.38
N GLY A 295 31.29 8.68 19.86
CA GLY A 295 32.15 9.14 20.94
C GLY A 295 31.92 8.41 22.26
N ILE A 296 30.66 8.22 22.65
CA ILE A 296 30.28 7.43 23.83
C ILE A 296 30.76 5.98 23.68
N PHE A 297 30.57 5.38 22.51
CA PHE A 297 31.03 4.02 22.23
C PHE A 297 32.55 3.90 22.28
N ALA A 298 33.29 4.83 21.68
CA ALA A 298 34.76 4.85 21.71
C ALA A 298 35.29 4.99 23.14
N VAL A 299 34.69 5.86 23.96
CA VAL A 299 35.02 6.01 25.37
C VAL A 299 34.78 4.71 26.14
N TRP A 300 33.62 4.07 25.94
CA TRP A 300 33.31 2.79 26.57
C TRP A 300 34.22 1.66 26.12
N LEU A 301 34.57 1.60 24.84
CA LEU A 301 35.49 0.63 24.28
C LEU A 301 36.89 0.77 24.90
N CYS A 302 37.39 2.00 25.05
CA CYS A 302 38.66 2.27 25.74
C CYS A 302 38.65 1.81 27.20
N LEU A 303 37.56 2.08 27.92
CA LEU A 303 37.39 1.61 29.31
C LEU A 303 37.36 0.08 29.39
N PHE A 304 36.66 -0.58 28.48
CA PHE A 304 36.51 -2.03 28.47
C PHE A 304 37.82 -2.75 28.12
N LEU A 305 38.54 -2.27 27.11
CA LEU A 305 39.83 -2.83 26.69
C LEU A 305 40.90 -2.65 27.78
N TRP A 306 40.96 -1.49 28.44
CA TRP A 306 41.96 -1.23 29.48
C TRP A 306 41.71 -2.02 30.76
N ARG A 307 40.43 -2.12 31.17
CA ARG A 307 40.03 -2.93 32.31
C ARG A 307 40.19 -4.42 32.06
N GLY A 308 39.91 -4.89 30.84
CA GLY A 308 40.16 -6.27 30.42
C GLY A 308 41.65 -6.65 30.42
N GLY A 309 42.54 -5.68 30.25
CA GLY A 309 44.00 -5.85 30.33
C GLY A 309 44.60 -5.79 31.73
N GLY A 310 43.78 -5.68 32.79
CA GLY A 310 44.27 -5.59 34.19
C GLY A 310 44.75 -4.19 34.62
N GLY A 311 44.43 -3.15 33.85
CA GLY A 311 44.78 -1.77 34.18
C GLY A 311 43.96 -1.19 35.34
N ASP A 312 44.55 -0.22 36.05
CA ASP A 312 43.91 0.53 37.12
C ASP A 312 42.77 1.44 36.59
N TRP A 313 41.80 1.76 37.44
CA TRP A 313 40.65 2.59 37.06
C TRP A 313 40.99 4.07 36.80
N ALA A 314 41.99 4.61 37.50
CA ALA A 314 42.36 6.01 37.40
C ALA A 314 42.97 6.31 36.02
N THR A 315 43.83 5.42 35.52
CA THR A 315 44.43 5.48 34.18
C THR A 315 43.40 5.25 33.08
N ALA A 316 42.47 4.30 33.27
CA ALA A 316 41.37 4.06 32.33
C ALA A 316 40.46 5.29 32.16
N LEU A 317 40.10 5.95 33.27
CA LEU A 317 39.29 7.16 33.26
C LEU A 317 40.02 8.36 32.64
N ALA A 318 41.32 8.52 32.92
CA ALA A 318 42.13 9.56 32.28
C ALA A 318 42.19 9.39 30.76
N LEU A 319 42.39 8.16 30.28
CA LEU A 319 42.44 7.86 28.85
C LEU A 319 41.08 8.07 28.17
N ALA A 320 40.00 7.65 28.83
CA ALA A 320 38.63 7.94 28.41
C ALA A 320 38.35 9.46 28.29
N GLN A 321 38.83 10.27 29.23
CA GLN A 321 38.68 11.72 29.19
C GLN A 321 39.47 12.36 28.04
N VAL A 322 40.68 11.88 27.75
CA VAL A 322 41.48 12.36 26.60
C VAL A 322 40.78 12.03 25.28
N VAL A 323 40.23 10.82 25.15
CA VAL A 323 39.46 10.41 23.96
C VAL A 323 38.17 11.25 23.82
N ALA A 324 37.46 11.48 24.91
CA ALA A 324 36.27 12.34 24.90
C ALA A 324 36.61 13.79 24.48
N ALA A 325 37.73 14.33 24.99
CA ALA A 325 38.20 15.67 24.66
C ALA A 325 38.65 15.79 23.19
N SER A 326 39.39 14.81 22.67
CA SER A 326 39.85 14.82 21.27
C SER A 326 38.68 14.73 20.29
N ILE A 327 37.70 13.87 20.56
CA ILE A 327 36.47 13.77 19.77
C ILE A 327 35.68 15.09 19.83
N SER A 328 35.60 15.73 21.00
CA SER A 328 34.93 17.02 21.17
C SER A 328 35.61 18.14 20.36
N ILE A 329 36.94 18.15 20.30
CA ILE A 329 37.71 19.10 19.49
C ILE A 329 37.46 18.88 17.99
N VAL A 330 37.47 17.64 17.52
CA VAL A 330 37.17 17.32 16.11
C VAL A 330 35.75 17.78 15.75
N ILE A 331 34.76 17.52 16.62
CA ILE A 331 33.38 17.98 16.41
C ILE A 331 33.29 19.50 16.39
N ALA A 332 34.04 20.20 17.25
CA ALA A 332 34.07 21.66 17.28
C ALA A 332 34.73 22.25 16.02
N TYR A 333 35.76 21.60 15.49
CA TYR A 333 36.50 22.05 14.31
C TYR A 333 35.72 21.85 13.01
N VAL A 334 35.03 20.72 12.86
CA VAL A 334 34.12 20.46 11.72
C VAL A 334 32.88 21.38 11.73
N ARG A 335 32.69 22.16 12.80
CA ARG A 335 31.58 23.10 12.98
C ARG A 335 31.87 24.51 12.45
N GLN A 336 33.14 24.84 12.16
CA GLN A 336 33.57 26.04 11.44
C GLN A 336 33.60 25.75 9.94
#